data_AF-A0A7S2R0L9-F1
#
_entry.id   AF-A0A7S2R0L9-F1
#
_cell.length_a   1.000
_cell.length_b   1.000
_cell.length_c   1.000
_cell.angle_alpha   90.00
_cell.angle_beta   90.00
_cell.angle_gamma   90.00
#
_symmetry.space_group_name_H-M   'P 1'
#
loop_
_entity.id
_entity.type
_entity.pdbx_description
1 polymer ?
#
loop_
_entity_poly.entity_id
_entity_poly.type
_entity_poly.pdbx_seq_one_letter_code
_entity_poly.pdbx_strand_id
1 'polypeptide(L)'
;RMSKLFSRMGGSVHLKNPDCALYIFEGLMNNDGCPPKKKRLLLARLLLLADNDNNDDNNDESIANIFSIAPKTRICITNTPLCPIAAFLMCNIGRVKNGDKILDPYAGSCSTLLAASMIATSSCTQTVGIEIANNDIVNRT
;
A
#
# COMPACT_ATOMS: atom_id res chain seq x y z
N ARG A 1 22.99 27.94 -2.68
CA ARG A 1 22.99 26.86 -1.66
C ARG A 1 21.85 25.82 -1.87
N MET A 2 21.06 25.91 -2.94
CA MET A 2 20.32 24.77 -3.54
C MET A 2 20.23 25.03 -5.05
N SER A 3 20.09 26.30 -5.44
CA SER A 3 20.25 26.83 -6.81
C SER A 3 21.50 26.34 -7.56
N LYS A 4 22.66 26.25 -6.91
CA LYS A 4 23.90 25.73 -7.52
C LYS A 4 23.87 24.22 -7.82
N LEU A 5 23.02 23.46 -7.11
CA LEU A 5 22.83 22.02 -7.33
C LEU A 5 21.93 21.82 -8.56
N PHE A 6 20.82 22.55 -8.63
CA PHE A 6 19.91 22.54 -9.78
C PHE A 6 20.56 23.06 -11.06
N SER A 7 21.38 24.11 -10.99
CA SER A 7 22.10 24.62 -12.16
C SER A 7 23.14 23.63 -12.71
N ARG A 8 23.48 22.57 -11.96
CA ARG A 8 24.34 21.46 -12.40
C ARG A 8 23.55 20.24 -12.86
N MET A 9 22.26 20.14 -12.53
CA MET A 9 21.37 19.12 -13.06
C MET A 9 20.92 19.53 -14.47
N GLY A 10 21.71 19.13 -15.47
CA GLY A 10 21.29 19.14 -16.87
C GLY A 10 20.81 17.75 -17.28
N GLY A 11 19.77 17.68 -18.11
CA GLY A 11 19.21 16.43 -18.60
C GLY A 11 17.98 16.66 -19.47
N SER A 12 17.56 15.63 -20.20
CA SER A 12 16.29 15.67 -20.92
C SER A 12 15.12 15.70 -19.95
N VAL A 13 14.10 16.49 -20.28
CA VAL A 13 12.86 16.57 -19.47
C VAL A 13 11.77 15.83 -20.22
N HIS A 14 11.30 14.72 -19.63
CA HIS A 14 10.21 13.92 -20.16
C HIS A 14 9.00 14.02 -19.21
N LEU A 15 7.93 14.68 -19.64
CA LEU A 15 6.76 14.93 -18.78
C LEU A 15 5.78 13.75 -18.71
N LYS A 16 5.79 12.86 -19.70
CA LYS A 16 4.84 11.73 -19.80
C LYS A 16 5.34 10.47 -19.10
N ASN A 17 6.63 10.16 -19.26
CA ASN A 17 7.26 9.00 -18.64
C ASN A 17 8.66 9.39 -18.16
N PRO A 18 8.77 10.10 -17.02
CA PRO A 18 10.06 10.53 -16.49
C PRO A 18 10.80 9.34 -15.86
N ASP A 19 12.07 9.13 -16.21
CA ASP A 19 12.96 8.17 -15.51
C ASP A 19 13.16 8.53 -14.03
N CYS A 20 13.00 9.81 -13.70
CA CYS A 20 13.10 10.33 -12.34
C CYS A 20 12.00 11.37 -12.11
N ALA A 21 10.93 10.96 -11.45
CA ALA A 21 9.87 11.87 -11.04
C ALA A 21 10.28 12.65 -9.77
N LEU A 22 10.37 13.96 -9.91
CA LEU A 22 10.66 14.89 -8.81
C LEU A 22 9.37 15.58 -8.36
N TYR A 23 9.15 15.62 -7.05
CA TYR A 23 7.98 16.22 -6.42
C TYR A 23 8.42 17.40 -5.55
N ILE A 24 7.61 18.46 -5.57
CA ILE A 24 7.72 19.58 -4.64
C ILE A 24 6.46 19.58 -3.78
N PHE A 25 6.63 19.34 -2.48
CA PHE A 25 5.55 19.45 -1.51
C PHE A 25 5.55 20.83 -0.87
N GLU A 26 4.38 21.46 -0.88
CA GLU A 26 4.09 22.73 -0.22
C GLU A 26 3.07 22.53 0.90
N GLY A 27 2.80 23.57 1.70
CA GLY A 27 1.77 23.52 2.74
C GLY A 27 2.21 22.90 4.07
N LEU A 28 3.53 22.78 4.30
CA LEU A 28 4.05 22.39 5.60
C LEU A 28 3.55 23.33 6.71
N MET A 29 3.05 22.75 7.78
CA MET A 29 2.64 23.47 8.99
C MET A 29 3.67 23.26 10.09
N ASN A 30 3.73 24.20 11.02
CA ASN A 30 4.44 24.01 12.28
C ASN A 30 3.64 23.07 13.20
N ASN A 31 4.26 22.60 14.28
CA ASN A 31 3.63 21.70 15.26
C ASN A 31 2.40 22.31 15.97
N ASP A 32 2.29 23.64 15.98
CA ASP A 32 1.16 24.40 16.50
C ASP A 32 -0.01 24.53 15.50
N GLY A 33 0.10 23.87 14.33
CA GLY A 33 -0.90 23.97 13.26
C GLY A 33 -0.92 25.33 12.55
N CYS A 34 0.04 26.22 12.82
CA CYS A 34 0.16 27.50 12.12
C CYS A 34 1.11 27.37 10.92
N PRO A 35 0.90 28.14 9.84
CA PRO A 35 1.84 28.17 8.73
C PRO A 35 3.18 28.77 9.15
N PRO A 36 4.31 28.27 8.63
CA PRO A 36 5.63 28.79 8.98
C PRO A 36 5.80 30.23 8.47
N LYS A 37 6.47 31.06 9.26
CA LYS A 37 6.79 32.47 8.92
C LYS A 37 7.55 32.63 7.59
N LYS A 38 8.19 31.56 7.11
CA LYS A 38 8.83 31.47 5.80
C LYS A 38 8.31 30.23 5.09
N LYS A 39 7.98 30.36 3.80
CA LYS A 39 7.56 29.21 2.97
C LYS A 39 8.66 28.14 2.99
N ARG A 40 8.29 26.93 3.38
CA ARG A 40 9.17 25.75 3.36
C ARG A 40 8.69 24.84 2.25
N LEU A 41 9.62 24.34 1.45
CA LEU A 41 9.36 23.42 0.36
C LEU A 41 10.14 22.14 0.63
N LEU A 42 9.52 20.98 0.39
CA LEU A 42 10.22 19.71 0.35
C LEU A 42 10.35 19.27 -1.10
N LEU A 43 11.59 19.16 -1.55
CA LEU A 43 11.91 18.47 -2.79
C LEU A 43 12.11 16.99 -2.47
N ALA A 44 11.40 16.13 -3.18
CA ALA A 44 11.53 14.69 -3.05
C ALA A 44 11.71 14.03 -4.42
N ARG A 45 12.40 12.90 -4.43
CA ARG A 45 12.41 11.96 -5.55
C ARG A 45 11.42 10.84 -5.23
N LEU A 46 10.56 10.51 -6.17
CA LEU A 46 9.74 9.31 -6.08
C LEU A 46 10.64 8.09 -6.28
N LEU A 47 10.67 7.21 -5.28
CA LEU A 47 11.41 5.95 -5.33
C LEU A 47 10.51 4.79 -5.71
N LEU A 48 9.26 4.83 -5.25
CA LEU A 48 8.33 3.73 -5.38
C LEU A 48 6.91 4.29 -5.40
N LEU A 49 6.14 3.92 -6.42
CA LEU A 49 4.75 4.31 -6.57
C LEU A 49 3.89 3.06 -6.40
N ALA A 50 3.08 2.98 -5.35
CA ALA A 50 2.07 1.93 -5.28
C ALA A 50 1.01 2.21 -6.35
N ASP A 51 1.25 1.70 -7.55
CA ASP A 51 0.35 1.87 -8.67
C ASP A 51 -0.79 0.84 -8.60
N ASN A 52 -1.99 1.27 -9.02
CA ASN A 52 -3.17 0.42 -9.11
C ASN A 52 -3.43 -0.02 -10.56
N ASP A 53 -2.66 0.51 -11.52
CA ASP A 53 -2.80 0.20 -12.93
C ASP A 53 -2.04 -1.09 -13.30
N ASN A 54 -2.80 -2.10 -13.75
CA ASN A 54 -2.33 -3.42 -14.18
C ASN A 54 -1.51 -3.43 -15.50
N ASN A 55 -0.90 -2.30 -15.89
CA ASN A 55 -0.36 -2.11 -17.25
C ASN A 55 1.16 -1.95 -17.31
N ASP A 56 1.91 -2.36 -16.29
CA ASP A 56 3.37 -2.32 -16.33
C ASP A 56 3.96 -3.75 -16.33
N ASP A 57 4.08 -4.33 -17.52
CA ASP A 57 4.70 -5.64 -17.78
C ASP A 57 6.23 -5.66 -17.54
N ASN A 58 6.83 -4.55 -17.10
CA ASN A 58 8.28 -4.41 -17.01
C ASN A 58 8.75 -3.74 -15.71
N ASN A 59 8.56 -4.33 -14.53
CA ASN A 59 9.36 -3.94 -13.35
C ASN A 59 9.52 -5.08 -12.33
N ASP A 60 10.79 -5.42 -12.05
CA ASP A 60 11.30 -6.47 -11.16
C ASP A 60 11.05 -6.20 -9.66
N GLU A 61 10.39 -5.09 -9.30
CA GLU A 61 9.93 -4.76 -7.94
C GLU A 61 8.40 -4.68 -7.93
N SER A 62 7.73 -5.84 -7.97
CA SER A 62 6.27 -5.89 -7.94
C SER A 62 5.75 -5.36 -6.61
N ILE A 63 5.20 -4.16 -6.61
CA ILE A 63 4.46 -3.62 -5.47
C ILE A 63 3.13 -4.37 -5.44
N ALA A 64 2.69 -4.82 -4.27
CA ALA A 64 1.44 -5.55 -4.15
C ALA A 64 0.29 -4.70 -4.72
N ASN A 65 -0.36 -5.16 -5.79
CA ASN A 65 -1.56 -4.52 -6.31
C ASN A 65 -2.64 -4.62 -5.23
N ILE A 66 -2.88 -3.51 -4.53
CA ILE A 66 -3.78 -3.45 -3.38
C ILE A 66 -5.18 -3.91 -3.78
N PHE A 67 -5.66 -3.56 -4.97
CA PHE A 67 -7.04 -3.87 -5.39
C PHE A 67 -7.20 -5.27 -6.00
N SER A 68 -6.12 -6.03 -6.17
CA SER A 68 -6.21 -7.43 -6.60
C SER A 68 -7.02 -8.30 -5.63
N ILE A 69 -7.08 -7.93 -4.34
CA ILE A 69 -7.89 -8.59 -3.30
C ILE A 69 -9.20 -7.85 -2.98
N ALA A 70 -9.69 -6.99 -3.88
CA ALA A 70 -11.00 -6.37 -3.72
C ALA A 70 -12.10 -7.45 -3.56
N PRO A 71 -13.18 -7.19 -2.81
CA PRO A 71 -14.24 -8.18 -2.62
C PRO A 71 -14.77 -8.75 -3.93
N LYS A 72 -14.95 -7.90 -4.95
CA LYS A 72 -15.49 -8.29 -6.26
C LYS A 72 -14.55 -9.15 -7.12
N THR A 73 -13.26 -9.20 -6.80
CA THR A 73 -12.28 -10.01 -7.53
C THR A 73 -12.07 -11.39 -6.91
N ARG A 74 -12.69 -11.66 -5.76
CA ARG A 74 -12.52 -12.91 -4.99
C ARG A 74 -13.65 -13.91 -5.27
N ILE A 75 -13.32 -15.20 -5.23
CA ILE A 75 -14.28 -16.30 -5.31
C ILE A 75 -15.16 -16.34 -4.05
N CYS A 76 -14.58 -16.08 -2.88
CA CYS A 76 -15.29 -16.02 -1.61
C CYS A 76 -15.56 -14.57 -1.21
N ILE A 77 -16.84 -14.20 -1.11
CA ILE A 77 -17.31 -12.86 -0.73
C ILE A 77 -18.25 -12.99 0.47
N THR A 78 -17.95 -12.25 1.53
CA THR A 78 -18.82 -12.09 2.70
C THR A 78 -19.59 -10.77 2.62
N ASN A 79 -20.64 -10.60 3.43
CA ASN A 79 -21.49 -9.40 3.40
C ASN A 79 -20.76 -8.13 3.88
N THR A 80 -19.78 -8.28 4.77
CA THR A 80 -19.00 -7.17 5.36
C THR A 80 -17.49 -7.38 5.16
N PRO A 81 -17.01 -7.44 3.91
CA PRO A 81 -15.60 -7.71 3.66
C PRO A 81 -14.77 -6.46 3.95
N LEU A 82 -13.64 -6.62 4.66
CA LEU A 82 -12.70 -5.53 4.88
C LEU A 82 -12.15 -5.04 3.53
N CYS A 83 -12.13 -3.72 3.32
CA CYS A 83 -11.59 -3.14 2.09
C CYS A 83 -10.07 -3.41 2.00
N PRO A 84 -9.50 -3.54 0.78
CA PRO A 84 -8.10 -3.94 0.64
C PRO A 84 -7.11 -2.99 1.31
N ILE A 85 -7.31 -1.68 1.17
CA ILE A 85 -6.43 -0.67 1.80
C ILE A 85 -6.37 -0.87 3.31
N ALA A 86 -7.52 -1.09 3.95
CA ALA A 86 -7.56 -1.33 5.40
C ALA A 86 -6.87 -2.66 5.77
N ALA A 87 -7.01 -3.71 4.97
CA ALA A 87 -6.33 -4.98 5.20
C ALA A 87 -4.80 -4.84 5.18
N PHE A 88 -4.25 -4.17 4.17
CA PHE A 88 -2.81 -3.87 4.10
C PHE A 88 -2.35 -2.97 5.26
N LEU A 89 -3.16 -1.97 5.63
CA LEU A 89 -2.86 -1.09 6.76
C LEU A 89 -2.79 -1.87 8.08
N MET A 90 -3.71 -2.80 8.32
CA MET A 90 -3.72 -3.65 9.52
C MET A 90 -2.46 -4.51 9.59
N CYS A 91 -2.05 -5.11 8.48
CA CYS A 91 -0.80 -5.87 8.41
C CYS A 91 0.43 -4.98 8.67
N ASN A 92 0.44 -3.74 8.16
CA ASN A 92 1.51 -2.78 8.42
C ASN A 92 1.58 -2.37 9.90
N ILE A 93 0.44 -2.12 10.54
CA ILE A 93 0.35 -1.85 11.99
C ILE A 93 0.86 -3.05 12.78
N GLY A 94 0.49 -4.27 12.37
CA GLY A 94 0.99 -5.53 12.92
C GLY A 94 2.46 -5.82 12.58
N ARG A 95 3.08 -5.01 11.71
CA ARG A 95 4.46 -5.17 11.23
C ARG A 95 4.75 -6.55 10.63
N VAL A 96 3.77 -7.09 9.90
CA VAL A 96 3.86 -8.38 9.22
C VAL A 96 5.11 -8.44 8.36
N LYS A 97 5.87 -9.51 8.52
CA LYS A 97 7.09 -9.81 7.74
C LYS A 97 7.22 -11.31 7.48
N ASN A 98 8.15 -11.64 6.60
CA ASN A 98 8.53 -13.01 6.29
C ASN A 98 8.84 -13.83 7.56
N GLY A 99 8.21 -14.99 7.68
CA GLY A 99 8.37 -15.91 8.80
C GLY A 99 7.46 -15.66 10.00
N ASP A 100 6.60 -14.64 9.95
CA ASP A 100 5.61 -14.40 11.01
C ASP A 100 4.49 -15.44 10.98
N LYS A 101 3.90 -15.66 12.17
CA LYS A 101 2.65 -16.42 12.33
C LYS A 101 1.53 -15.43 12.58
N ILE A 102 0.52 -15.47 11.72
CA ILE A 102 -0.52 -14.44 11.64
C ILE A 102 -1.86 -15.10 11.94
N LEU A 103 -2.55 -14.59 12.95
CA LEU A 103 -3.87 -15.06 13.36
C LEU A 103 -4.90 -13.96 13.05
N ASP A 104 -5.92 -14.31 12.27
CA ASP A 104 -7.14 -13.52 12.14
C ASP A 104 -8.29 -14.29 12.82
N PRO A 105 -8.68 -13.91 14.05
CA PRO A 105 -9.71 -14.64 14.79
C PRO A 105 -11.13 -14.44 14.25
N TYR A 106 -11.32 -13.52 13.30
CA TYR A 106 -12.59 -13.20 12.66
C TYR A 106 -12.39 -13.06 11.14
N ALA A 107 -11.90 -14.13 10.52
CA ALA A 107 -11.30 -14.07 9.20
C ALA A 107 -12.30 -13.70 8.09
N GLY A 108 -13.58 -14.06 8.20
CA GLY A 108 -14.58 -13.80 7.17
C GLY A 108 -14.14 -14.33 5.79
N SER A 109 -14.01 -13.41 4.83
CA SER A 109 -13.47 -13.69 3.48
C SER A 109 -11.94 -13.55 3.39
N CYS A 110 -11.24 -13.59 4.52
CA CYS A 110 -9.80 -13.59 4.69
C CYS A 110 -9.06 -12.37 4.10
N SER A 111 -9.69 -11.17 4.06
CA SER A 111 -9.04 -9.96 3.52
C SER A 111 -7.67 -9.68 4.16
N THR A 112 -7.56 -9.75 5.49
CA THR A 112 -6.31 -9.49 6.23
C THR A 112 -5.25 -10.54 5.93
N LEU A 113 -5.64 -11.82 5.89
CA LEU A 113 -4.71 -12.93 5.63
C LEU A 113 -4.21 -12.93 4.18
N LEU A 114 -5.04 -12.51 3.23
CA LEU A 114 -4.63 -12.29 1.84
C LEU A 114 -3.60 -11.15 1.75
N ALA A 115 -3.87 -10.01 2.37
CA ALA A 115 -2.91 -8.89 2.43
C ALA A 115 -1.58 -9.32 3.08
N ALA A 116 -1.65 -10.08 4.18
CA ALA A 116 -0.48 -10.64 4.84
C ALA A 116 0.38 -11.52 3.91
N SER A 117 -0.24 -12.41 3.12
CA SER A 117 0.48 -13.23 2.15
C SER A 117 1.16 -12.43 1.02
N MET A 118 0.61 -11.26 0.67
CA MET A 118 1.21 -10.37 -0.33
C MET A 118 2.39 -9.58 0.23
N ILE A 119 2.38 -9.25 1.51
CA ILE A 119 3.49 -8.58 2.19
C ILE A 119 4.63 -9.56 2.49
N ALA A 120 4.28 -10.72 3.04
CA ALA A 120 5.24 -11.72 3.50
C ALA A 120 5.34 -12.88 2.50
N THR A 121 5.91 -12.57 1.33
CA THR A 121 5.97 -13.43 0.14
C THR A 121 6.80 -14.72 0.30
N SER A 122 7.58 -14.83 1.37
CA SER A 122 8.35 -16.05 1.65
C SER A 122 7.45 -17.23 2.08
N SER A 123 7.84 -18.44 1.71
CA SER A 123 7.14 -19.69 2.01
C SER A 123 7.05 -20.05 3.51
N CYS A 124 7.66 -19.26 4.40
CA CYS A 124 7.68 -19.51 5.85
C CYS A 124 6.59 -18.75 6.64
N THR A 125 5.79 -17.91 5.99
CA THR A 125 4.67 -17.21 6.63
C THR A 125 3.53 -18.20 6.90
N GLN A 126 3.06 -18.27 8.14
CA GLN A 126 1.96 -19.17 8.53
C GLN A 126 0.73 -18.35 8.90
N THR A 127 -0.34 -18.43 8.12
CA THR A 127 -1.60 -17.74 8.37
C THR A 127 -2.64 -18.70 8.96
N VAL A 128 -3.38 -18.24 9.96
CA VAL A 128 -4.48 -18.97 10.59
C VAL A 128 -5.69 -18.04 10.63
N GLY A 129 -6.78 -18.46 10.00
CA GLY A 129 -8.07 -17.79 10.06
C GLY A 129 -9.06 -18.60 10.88
N ILE A 130 -9.74 -17.96 11.82
CA ILE A 130 -10.86 -18.54 12.54
C ILE A 130 -12.12 -17.82 12.08
N GLU A 131 -13.16 -18.60 11.79
CA GLU A 131 -14.46 -18.09 11.41
C GLU A 131 -15.53 -19.00 12.02
N ILE A 132 -16.54 -18.39 12.64
CA ILE A 132 -17.67 -19.09 13.27
C ILE A 132 -18.75 -19.44 12.23
N ALA A 133 -18.77 -18.70 11.12
CA ALA A 133 -19.66 -18.92 10.00
C ALA A 133 -19.40 -20.27 9.30
N ASN A 134 -20.28 -21.24 9.53
CA ASN A 134 -20.40 -22.45 8.71
C ASN A 134 -21.33 -22.18 7.51
N ASN A 135 -21.06 -22.80 6.35
CA ASN A 135 -21.83 -22.62 5.10
C ASN A 135 -23.35 -22.88 5.26
N ASP A 136 -23.77 -23.56 6.33
CA ASP A 136 -25.17 -23.89 6.62
C ASP A 136 -25.88 -22.91 7.58
N ILE A 137 -25.20 -21.93 8.19
CA ILE A 137 -25.76 -21.14 9.32
C ILE A 137 -25.65 -19.62 9.13
N VAL A 138 -24.90 -19.11 8.15
CA VAL A 138 -24.83 -17.66 7.94
C VAL A 138 -26.04 -17.18 7.16
N ASN A 139 -26.99 -16.59 7.88
CA ASN A 139 -28.05 -15.82 7.24
C ASN A 139 -27.43 -14.66 6.47
N ARG A 140 -27.40 -14.75 5.14
CA ARG A 140 -26.88 -13.73 4.24
C ARG A 140 -27.94 -12.72 3.78
N THR A 141 -29.09 -12.65 4.45
CA THR A 141 -30.14 -11.65 4.20
C THR A 141 -29.79 -10.29 4.81
#